data_AF-A0A960PKU4-F1
#
_entry.id   AF-A0A960PKU4-F1
#
_cell.length_a   1.000
_cell.length_b   1.000
_cell.length_c   1.000
_cell.angle_alpha   90.00
_cell.angle_beta   90.00
_cell.angle_gamma   90.00
#
_symmetry.space_group_name_H-M   'P 1'
#
loop_
_entity.id
_entity.type
_entity.pdbx_description
1 polymer ?
#
loop_
_entity_poly.entity_id
_entity_poly.type
_entity_poly.pdbx_seq_one_letter_code
_entity_poly.pdbx_strand_id
1 'polypeptide(L)'
;MAGLRPRTNKRSRLIVSLSALVLVLAGCAGDPPTEAEIQREQVETRLNDTFSQKHADCILNALDQPTMAALSTTDSLKTNSKAFEQYSNVVVLCTSS
;
A
#
# COMPACT_ATOMS: atom_id res chain seq x y z
N MET A 1 19.58 -37.11 48.58
CA MET A 1 20.48 -37.95 47.75
C MET A 1 19.68 -38.39 46.52
N ALA A 2 20.32 -38.33 45.35
CA ALA A 2 19.71 -38.17 44.03
C ALA A 2 18.81 -39.33 43.57
N GLY A 3 17.72 -38.99 42.87
CA GLY A 3 16.90 -39.91 42.08
C GLY A 3 16.59 -39.29 40.72
N LEU A 4 17.16 -39.88 39.66
CA LEU A 4 17.05 -39.45 38.26
C LEU A 4 15.60 -39.48 37.76
N ARG A 5 15.17 -38.43 37.05
CA ARG A 5 14.01 -38.49 36.15
C ARG A 5 14.46 -38.23 34.71
N PRO A 6 14.08 -39.07 33.74
CA PRO A 6 14.57 -39.02 32.37
C PRO A 6 14.03 -37.80 31.62
N ARG A 7 14.93 -37.07 30.96
CA ARG A 7 14.62 -35.99 30.03
C ARG A 7 14.10 -36.62 28.73
N THR A 8 12.78 -36.73 28.61
CA THR A 8 12.12 -37.23 27.41
C THR A 8 12.36 -36.30 26.23
N ASN A 9 12.96 -36.89 25.21
CA ASN A 9 13.32 -36.36 23.91
C ASN A 9 12.06 -36.03 23.09
N LYS A 10 11.90 -34.78 22.64
CA LYS A 10 11.14 -34.47 21.43
C LYS A 10 11.85 -33.34 20.69
N ARG A 11 12.71 -33.74 19.76
CA ARG A 11 13.09 -32.95 18.59
C ARG A 11 11.78 -32.58 17.86
N SER A 12 11.18 -31.45 18.25
CA SER A 12 9.95 -30.98 17.64
C SER A 12 10.31 -30.36 16.31
N ARG A 13 9.96 -31.09 15.25
CA ARG A 13 10.24 -30.78 13.86
C ARG A 13 9.52 -29.47 13.50
N LEU A 14 10.30 -28.55 12.94
CA LEU A 14 9.87 -27.50 12.03
C LEU A 14 8.86 -28.06 11.02
N ILE A 15 7.61 -27.60 11.09
CA ILE A 15 6.73 -27.41 9.92
C ILE A 15 5.84 -26.21 10.26
N VAL A 16 6.33 -25.00 10.01
CA VAL A 16 5.45 -23.83 9.90
C VAL A 16 4.85 -23.94 8.51
N SER A 17 3.62 -24.47 8.44
CA SER A 17 2.84 -24.52 7.21
C SER A 17 2.59 -23.10 6.72
N LEU A 18 3.26 -22.70 5.63
CA LEU A 18 2.85 -21.55 4.84
C LEU A 18 1.51 -21.88 4.19
N SER A 19 0.44 -21.36 4.79
CA SER A 19 -0.87 -21.30 4.14
C SER A 19 -0.78 -20.32 2.97
N ALA A 20 -0.51 -20.83 1.77
CA ALA A 20 -0.63 -20.08 0.53
C ALA A 20 -2.13 -19.80 0.29
N LEU A 21 -2.57 -18.60 0.66
CA LEU A 21 -3.90 -18.09 0.32
C LEU A 21 -3.88 -17.67 -1.14
N VAL A 22 -4.13 -18.62 -2.05
CA VAL A 22 -4.27 -18.37 -3.48
C VAL A 22 -5.69 -17.86 -3.72
N LEU A 23 -5.87 -16.54 -3.65
CA LEU A 23 -7.06 -15.84 -4.16
C LEU A 23 -6.90 -15.66 -5.67
N VAL A 24 -7.29 -16.68 -6.44
CA VAL A 24 -7.50 -16.56 -7.89
C VAL A 24 -8.83 -15.85 -8.10
N LEU A 25 -8.76 -14.53 -8.29
CA LEU A 25 -9.83 -13.76 -8.92
C LEU A 25 -9.76 -14.04 -10.42
N ALA A 26 -10.58 -14.99 -10.86
CA ALA A 26 -10.92 -15.14 -12.26
C ALA A 26 -11.79 -13.94 -12.68
N GLY A 27 -11.20 -12.98 -13.39
CA GLY A 27 -11.89 -11.83 -13.96
C GLY A 27 -10.98 -10.99 -14.84
N CYS A 28 -11.31 -10.93 -16.13
CA CYS A 28 -10.66 -10.21 -17.24
C CYS A 28 -9.27 -10.73 -17.70
N ALA A 29 -9.28 -11.37 -18.88
CA ALA A 29 -8.12 -11.48 -19.75
C ALA A 29 -7.74 -10.09 -20.29
N GLY A 30 -7.18 -9.26 -19.43
CA GLY A 30 -6.47 -8.05 -19.79
C GLY A 30 -4.99 -8.24 -19.47
N ASP A 31 -4.12 -7.50 -20.15
CA ASP A 31 -2.73 -7.40 -19.74
C ASP A 31 -2.65 -7.04 -18.24
N PRO A 32 -1.67 -7.59 -17.51
CA PRO A 32 -1.48 -7.22 -16.12
C PRO A 32 -1.24 -5.71 -16.03
N PRO A 33 -1.82 -5.01 -15.03
CA PRO A 33 -1.63 -3.59 -14.87
C PRO A 33 -0.15 -3.27 -14.68
N THR A 34 0.26 -2.16 -15.26
CA THR A 34 1.60 -1.60 -15.06
C THR A 34 1.77 -1.09 -13.63
N GLU A 35 3.01 -1.00 -13.15
CA GLU A 35 3.30 -0.43 -11.83
C GLU A 35 2.70 0.98 -11.65
N ALA A 36 2.71 1.81 -12.70
CA ALA A 36 2.13 3.15 -12.66
C ALA A 36 0.60 3.12 -12.49
N GLU A 37 -0.08 2.16 -13.11
CA GLU A 37 -1.53 1.98 -12.94
C GLU A 37 -1.87 1.52 -11.53
N ILE A 38 -1.10 0.57 -10.98
CA ILE A 38 -1.26 0.11 -9.59
C ILE A 38 -1.07 1.28 -8.61
N GLN A 39 -0.02 2.08 -8.81
CA GLN A 39 0.25 3.26 -7.98
C GLN A 39 -0.89 4.27 -8.05
N ARG A 40 -1.39 4.56 -9.27
CA ARG A 40 -2.50 5.46 -9.49
C ARG A 40 -3.76 4.98 -8.76
N GLU A 41 -4.13 3.72 -8.92
CA GLU A 41 -5.33 3.13 -8.31
C GLU A 41 -5.29 3.18 -6.77
N GLN A 42 -4.12 2.90 -6.18
CA GLN A 42 -3.94 2.99 -4.73
C GLN A 42 -4.04 4.42 -4.19
N VAL A 43 -3.54 5.41 -4.95
CA VAL A 43 -3.65 6.82 -4.57
C VAL A 43 -5.08 7.30 -4.76
N GLU A 44 -5.72 6.97 -5.88
CA GLU A 44 -7.11 7.29 -6.20
C GLU A 44 -8.07 6.80 -5.12
N THR A 45 -7.94 5.53 -4.71
CA THR A 45 -8.77 4.94 -3.64
C THR A 45 -8.70 5.78 -2.37
N ARG A 46 -7.49 6.13 -1.91
CA ARG A 46 -7.29 6.93 -0.70
C ARG A 46 -7.80 8.37 -0.85
N LEU A 47 -7.65 8.96 -2.03
CA LEU A 47 -8.18 10.30 -2.28
C LEU A 47 -9.70 10.31 -2.21
N ASN A 48 -10.37 9.29 -2.76
CA ASN A 48 -11.82 9.17 -2.73
C ASN A 48 -12.39 8.93 -1.33
N ASP A 49 -11.60 8.40 -0.38
CA ASP A 49 -12.00 8.28 1.03
C ASP A 49 -12.07 9.65 1.75
N THR A 50 -11.32 10.64 1.26
CA THR A 50 -11.15 11.94 1.95
C THR A 50 -11.80 13.10 1.20
N PHE A 51 -11.76 13.07 -0.14
CA PHE A 51 -12.18 14.16 -1.00
C PHE A 51 -13.41 13.77 -1.81
N SER A 52 -14.18 14.77 -2.27
CA SER A 52 -15.20 14.52 -3.29
C SER A 52 -14.53 14.00 -4.56
N GLN A 53 -15.26 13.20 -5.35
CA GLN A 53 -14.75 12.64 -6.61
C GLN A 53 -14.13 13.74 -7.51
N LYS A 54 -14.79 14.89 -7.64
CA LYS A 54 -14.28 16.05 -8.40
C LYS A 54 -12.90 16.50 -7.91
N HIS A 55 -12.69 16.60 -6.60
CA HIS A 55 -11.41 17.04 -6.05
C HIS A 55 -10.36 15.94 -6.14
N ALA A 56 -10.73 14.68 -5.90
CA ALA A 56 -9.85 13.53 -6.06
C ALA A 56 -9.32 13.44 -7.50
N ASP A 57 -10.19 13.59 -8.51
CA ASP A 57 -9.81 13.61 -9.92
C ASP A 57 -8.85 14.77 -10.23
N CYS A 58 -9.12 15.97 -9.70
CA CYS A 58 -8.21 17.11 -9.87
C CYS A 58 -6.83 16.83 -9.29
N ILE A 59 -6.78 16.33 -8.05
CA ILE A 59 -5.52 16.02 -7.37
C ILE A 59 -4.76 14.96 -8.16
N LEU A 60 -5.42 13.84 -8.49
CA LEU A 60 -4.80 12.71 -9.17
C LEU A 60 -4.23 13.08 -10.55
N ASN A 61 -4.86 14.03 -11.25
CA ASN A 61 -4.39 14.50 -12.55
C ASN A 61 -3.28 15.56 -12.47
N ALA A 62 -3.13 16.23 -11.32
CA ALA A 62 -2.11 17.26 -11.11
C ALA A 62 -0.82 16.72 -10.46
N LEU A 63 -0.85 15.51 -9.90
CA LEU A 63 0.33 14.88 -9.31
C LEU A 63 1.30 14.35 -10.37
N ASP A 64 2.59 14.51 -10.10
CA ASP A 64 3.64 13.89 -10.89
C ASP A 64 3.88 12.42 -10.47
N GLN A 65 4.54 11.66 -11.35
CA GLN A 65 4.84 10.25 -11.11
C GLN A 65 5.66 9.99 -9.84
N PRO A 66 6.73 10.76 -9.53
CA PRO A 66 7.48 10.59 -8.28
C PRO A 66 6.62 10.79 -7.02
N THR A 67 5.71 11.76 -7.03
CA THR A 67 4.82 12.02 -5.90
C THR A 67 3.73 10.95 -5.80
N MET A 68 3.18 10.49 -6.92
CA MET A 68 2.26 9.33 -6.93
C MET A 68 2.94 8.06 -6.39
N ALA A 69 4.17 7.78 -6.79
CA ALA A 69 4.93 6.65 -6.27
C ALA A 69 5.23 6.79 -4.77
N ALA A 70 5.50 8.00 -4.29
CA ALA A 70 5.68 8.24 -2.86
C ALA A 70 4.37 7.99 -2.09
N LEU A 71 3.25 8.55 -2.58
CA LEU A 71 1.92 8.38 -1.99
C LEU A 71 1.41 6.94 -2.06
N SER A 72 1.74 6.19 -3.12
CA SER A 72 1.32 4.81 -3.26
C SER A 72 1.86 3.94 -2.11
N THR A 73 3.12 4.18 -1.72
CA THR A 73 3.84 3.38 -0.72
C THR A 73 3.58 3.72 0.74
N THR A 74 3.04 4.90 1.06
CA THR A 74 2.85 5.32 2.45
C THR A 74 1.69 6.29 2.62
N ASP A 75 1.01 6.20 3.76
CA ASP A 75 -0.08 7.10 4.14
C ASP A 75 0.42 8.39 4.80
N SER A 76 1.73 8.51 5.05
CA SER A 76 2.31 9.69 5.70
C SER A 76 3.62 10.09 5.02
N LEU A 77 3.55 11.15 4.22
CA LEU A 77 4.73 11.78 3.65
C LEU A 77 5.49 12.56 4.73
N LYS A 78 6.83 12.50 4.69
CA LYS A 78 7.66 13.32 5.57
C LYS A 78 7.45 14.79 5.24
N THR A 79 7.23 15.63 6.25
CA THR A 79 6.90 17.05 6.11
C THR A 79 7.99 17.88 5.41
N ASN A 80 9.25 17.42 5.43
CA ASN A 80 10.37 18.06 4.74
C ASN A 80 10.72 17.41 3.38
N SER A 81 9.84 16.54 2.86
CA SER A 81 10.05 15.91 1.55
C SER A 81 9.45 16.73 0.42
N LYS A 82 10.08 16.69 -0.76
CA LYS A 82 9.55 17.31 -1.98
C LYS A 82 8.16 16.78 -2.35
N ALA A 83 7.91 15.48 -2.12
CA ALA A 83 6.60 14.87 -2.36
C ALA A 83 5.51 15.49 -1.47
N PHE A 84 5.81 15.77 -0.19
CA PHE A 84 4.87 16.43 0.70
C PHE A 84 4.55 17.86 0.25
N GLU A 85 5.57 18.62 -0.13
CA GLU A 85 5.42 19.98 -0.66
C GLU A 85 4.54 19.99 -1.92
N GLN A 86 4.84 19.11 -2.88
CA GLN A 86 4.09 18.98 -4.13
C GLN A 86 2.64 18.58 -3.89
N TYR A 87 2.42 17.53 -3.08
CA TYR A 87 1.08 17.07 -2.73
C TYR A 87 0.26 18.18 -2.06
N SER A 88 0.85 18.87 -1.08
CA SER A 88 0.18 19.95 -0.35
C SER A 88 -0.22 21.09 -1.27
N ASN A 89 0.65 21.51 -2.19
CA ASN A 89 0.36 22.55 -3.18
C ASN A 89 -0.80 22.16 -4.10
N VAL A 90 -0.82 20.91 -4.59
CA VAL A 90 -1.89 20.38 -5.44
C VAL A 90 -3.22 20.31 -4.69
N VAL A 91 -3.22 19.85 -3.44
CA VAL A 91 -4.45 19.80 -2.62
C VAL A 91 -5.03 21.19 -2.46
N VAL A 92 -4.21 22.21 -2.14
CA VAL A 92 -4.67 23.60 -2.03
C VAL A 92 -5.24 24.09 -3.36
N LEU A 93 -4.54 23.84 -4.48
CA LEU A 93 -5.00 24.21 -5.81
C LEU A 93 -6.38 23.62 -6.14
N CYS A 94 -6.58 22.33 -5.88
CA CYS A 94 -7.79 21.60 -6.27
C CYS A 94 -8.98 21.79 -5.33
N THR A 95 -8.77 22.30 -4.11
CA THR A 95 -9.84 22.46 -3.10
C THR A 95 -10.21 23.91 -2.84
N SER A 96 -9.42 24.87 -3.33
CA SER A 96 -9.69 26.31 -3.18
C SER A 96 -10.61 26.90 -4.25
N SER A 97 -11.10 26.07 -5.19
CA SER A 97 -11.92 26.44 -6.35
C SER A 97 -13.41 26.11 -6.21
#